data_AF-A0A7W0XMG9-F1
#
_entry.id   AF-A0A7W0XMG9-F1
#
_cell.length_a   1.000
_cell.length_b   1.000
_cell.length_c   1.000
_cell.angle_alpha   90.00
_cell.angle_beta   90.00
_cell.angle_gamma   90.00
#
_symmetry.space_group_name_H-M   'P 1'
#
loop_
_entity.id
_entity.type
_entity.pdbx_description
1 polymer ?
#
loop_
_entity_poly.entity_id
_entity_poly.type
_entity_poly.pdbx_seq_one_letter_code
_entity_poly.pdbx_strand_id
1 'polypeptide(L)'
;MMAGDVTTWEYRTVPVDDGPDLDALGRAGWELIAALAPAGVPTLYFKRPAPDLRTRVTLDQRAAVIAAGGPPATASIGGSGILHPALGHLLA
;
A
#
# COMPACT_ATOMS: atom_id res chain seq x y z
N MET A 1 16.93 -16.58 -19.07
CA MET A 1 17.37 -15.32 -18.44
C MET A 1 16.15 -14.72 -17.77
N MET A 2 15.96 -14.98 -16.47
CA MET A 2 14.87 -14.33 -15.73
C MET A 2 15.21 -12.84 -15.68
N ALA A 3 14.28 -11.97 -16.06
CA ALA A 3 14.44 -10.54 -15.86
C ALA A 3 14.81 -10.34 -14.38
N GLY A 4 16.00 -9.80 -14.11
CA GLY A 4 16.37 -9.43 -12.75
C GLY A 4 15.30 -8.48 -12.23
N ASP A 5 14.77 -8.77 -11.05
CA ASP A 5 13.77 -7.92 -10.42
C ASP A 5 14.34 -6.50 -10.35
N VAL A 6 13.78 -5.59 -11.16
CA VAL A 6 14.17 -4.18 -11.10
C VAL A 6 13.54 -3.61 -9.83
N THR A 7 14.33 -3.58 -8.76
CA THR A 7 13.92 -2.94 -7.52
C THR A 7 13.67 -1.46 -7.78
N THR A 8 12.42 -1.03 -7.63
CA THR A 8 12.01 0.37 -7.68
C THR A 8 11.81 0.90 -6.25
N TRP A 9 11.88 2.22 -6.08
CA TRP A 9 11.87 2.86 -4.76
C TRP A 9 10.76 3.91 -4.66
N GLU A 10 10.12 3.97 -3.50
CA GLU A 10 9.24 5.06 -3.10
C GLU A 10 9.99 6.03 -2.18
N TYR A 11 9.67 7.31 -2.27
CA TYR A 11 10.28 8.37 -1.48
C TYR A 11 9.22 9.18 -0.74
N ARG A 12 9.55 9.60 0.48
CA ARG A 12 8.70 10.47 1.29
C ARG A 12 9.56 11.53 1.97
N THR A 13 9.07 12.76 1.97
CA THR A 13 9.66 13.87 2.72
C THR A 13 8.73 14.29 3.83
N VAL A 14 9.27 14.59 5.01
CA VAL A 14 8.49 15.05 6.17
C VAL A 14 9.25 16.17 6.88
N PRO A 15 8.66 17.37 7.02
CA PRO A 15 9.18 18.41 7.90
C PRO A 15 9.21 17.93 9.36
N VAL A 16 10.24 18.29 10.13
CA VAL A 16 10.32 17.90 11.56
C VAL A 16 9.22 18.54 12.41
N ASP A 17 8.75 19.73 12.06
CA ASP A 17 7.71 20.45 12.81
C ASP A 17 6.38 19.70 12.87
N ASP A 18 6.13 18.85 11.88
CA ASP A 18 4.94 18.00 11.83
C ASP A 18 4.99 16.87 12.88
N GLY A 19 6.09 16.74 13.62
CA GLY A 19 6.29 15.72 14.64
C GLY A 19 6.12 14.32 14.07
N PRO A 20 6.90 13.91 13.05
CA PRO A 20 6.71 12.60 12.41
C PRO A 20 6.82 11.47 13.43
N ASP A 21 5.82 10.58 13.44
CA ASP A 21 5.91 9.30 14.16
C ASP A 21 6.91 8.38 13.43
N LEU A 22 8.17 8.46 13.87
CA LEU A 22 9.28 7.69 13.31
C LEU A 22 9.07 6.19 13.47
N ASP A 23 8.42 5.76 14.56
CA ASP A 23 8.16 4.35 14.81
C ASP A 23 7.10 3.82 13.84
N ALA A 24 6.05 4.60 13.56
CA ALA A 24 5.06 4.25 12.55
C ALA A 24 5.68 4.19 11.15
N LEU A 25 6.59 5.12 10.82
CA LEU A 25 7.33 5.10 9.56
C LEU A 25 8.18 3.83 9.44
N GLY A 26 8.94 3.48 10.47
CA GLY A 26 9.74 2.26 10.50
C GLY A 26 8.90 1.00 10.34
N ARG A 27 7.77 0.88 11.05
CA ARG A 27 6.83 -0.24 10.89
C ARG A 27 6.22 -0.33 9.48
N ALA A 28 6.06 0.81 8.79
CA ALA A 28 5.58 0.87 7.41
C ALA A 28 6.68 0.64 6.35
N GLY A 29 7.89 0.28 6.79
CA GLY A 29 9.04 -0.03 5.93
C GLY A 29 9.81 1.18 5.43
N TRP A 30 9.56 2.37 5.96
CA TRP A 30 10.31 3.57 5.61
C TRP A 30 11.66 3.62 6.35
N GLU A 31 12.72 3.85 5.60
CA GLU A 31 14.08 4.05 6.09
C GLU A 31 14.46 5.52 5.97
N LEU A 32 14.92 6.14 7.06
CA LEU A 32 15.48 7.49 7.04
C LEU A 32 16.82 7.47 6.31
N ILE A 33 16.97 8.30 5.27
CA ILE A 33 18.19 8.37 4.45
C ILE A 33 18.89 9.72 4.51
N ALA A 34 18.20 10.80 4.85
CA ALA A 34 18.80 12.11 5.04
C ALA A 34 17.94 13.00 5.94
N ALA A 35 18.59 13.94 6.62
CA ALA A 35 17.97 15.08 7.26
C ALA A 35 18.69 16.34 6.77
N LEU A 36 17.97 17.27 6.15
CA LEU A 36 18.55 18.48 5.56
C LEU A 36 17.88 19.72 6.14
N ALA A 37 18.70 20.70 6.56
CA ALA A 37 18.25 21.98 7.10
C ALA A 37 19.01 23.16 6.44
N PRO A 38 18.74 23.48 5.17
CA PRO A 38 19.52 24.50 4.45
C PRO A 38 19.33 25.94 4.98
N ALA A 39 18.16 26.28 5.57
CA ALA A 39 17.92 27.60 6.17
C ALA A 39 16.69 27.63 7.10
N GLY A 40 16.43 26.56 7.84
CA GLY A 40 15.21 26.47 8.65
C GLY A 40 14.94 25.09 9.18
N VAL A 41 13.66 24.73 9.21
CA VAL A 41 13.16 23.48 9.76
C VAL A 41 13.75 22.29 8.99
N PRO A 42 14.34 21.31 9.69
CA PRO A 42 14.89 20.14 9.04
C PRO A 42 13.79 19.36 8.30
N THR A 43 14.07 19.00 7.05
CA THR A 43 13.26 18.05 6.29
C THR A 43 13.92 16.68 6.37
N LEU A 44 13.16 15.68 6.78
CA LEU A 44 13.54 14.28 6.78
C LEU A 44 13.18 13.64 5.45
N TYR A 45 14.10 12.84 4.91
CA TYR A 45 13.93 12.11 3.66
C TYR A 45 13.94 10.62 3.95
N PHE A 46 12.92 9.93 3.48
CA PHE A 46 12.76 8.50 3.65
C PHE A 46 12.67 7.81 2.30
N LYS A 47 13.13 6.55 2.26
CA LYS A 47 12.88 5.65 1.14
C LYS A 47 12.28 4.34 1.64
N ARG A 48 11.64 3.61 0.73
CA ARG A 48 11.33 2.18 0.92
C ARG A 48 11.27 1.47 -0.42
N PRO A 49 11.46 0.13 -0.46
CA PRO A 49 11.20 -0.64 -1.67
C PRO A 49 9.76 -0.40 -2.13
N ALA A 50 9.58 -0.08 -3.40
CA ALA A 50 8.25 -0.01 -3.98
C ALA A 50 7.66 -1.43 -4.06
N PRO A 51 6.34 -1.59 -3.93
CA PRO A 51 5.71 -2.88 -4.12
C PRO A 51 5.93 -3.37 -5.57
N ASP A 52 6.07 -4.68 -5.74
CA ASP A 52 6.13 -5.29 -7.06
C ASP A 52 4.83 -5.01 -7.85
N LEU A 53 4.88 -5.23 -9.18
CA LEU A 53 3.74 -4.94 -10.05
C LEU A 53 2.45 -5.64 -9.59
N ARG A 54 2.57 -6.91 -9.18
CA ARG A 54 1.43 -7.73 -8.73
C ARG A 54 0.79 -7.13 -7.47
N THR A 55 1.61 -6.73 -6.52
CA THR A 55 1.22 -6.11 -5.26
C THR A 55 0.57 -4.77 -5.53
N ARG A 56 1.15 -3.94 -6.41
CA ARG A 56 0.56 -2.67 -6.83
C ARG A 56 -0.84 -2.85 -7.42
N VAL A 57 -0.99 -3.76 -8.40
CA VAL A 57 -2.31 -4.05 -9.00
C VAL A 57 -3.31 -4.50 -7.93
N THR A 58 -2.89 -5.33 -6.99
CA THR A 58 -3.76 -5.81 -5.90
C THR A 58 -4.19 -4.68 -4.97
N LEU A 59 -3.26 -3.78 -4.63
CA LEU A 59 -3.55 -2.60 -3.80
C LEU A 59 -4.50 -1.64 -4.52
N ASP A 60 -4.27 -1.38 -5.80
CA ASP A 60 -5.12 -0.50 -6.62
C ASP A 60 -6.54 -1.07 -6.75
N GLN A 61 -6.66 -2.38 -7.01
CA GLN A 61 -7.96 -3.06 -7.05
C GLN A 61 -8.69 -2.99 -5.71
N ARG A 62 -7.98 -3.22 -4.59
CA ARG A 62 -8.56 -3.08 -3.25
C ARG A 62 -9.03 -1.66 -2.98
N ALA A 63 -8.22 -0.66 -3.33
CA ALA A 63 -8.56 0.74 -3.16
C ALA A 63 -9.82 1.11 -3.97
N ALA A 64 -9.94 0.61 -5.21
CA ALA A 64 -11.11 0.82 -6.04
C ALA A 64 -12.39 0.22 -5.43
N VAL A 65 -12.31 -1.01 -4.87
CA VAL A 65 -13.44 -1.65 -4.17
C VAL A 65 -13.87 -0.84 -2.94
N ILE A 66 -12.91 -0.37 -2.14
CA ILE A 66 -13.18 0.46 -0.96
C ILE A 66 -13.83 1.80 -1.38
N ALA A 67 -13.30 2.45 -2.41
CA ALA A 67 -13.86 3.70 -2.94
C ALA A 67 -15.27 3.53 -3.51
N ALA A 68 -15.60 2.34 -4.03
CA ALA A 68 -16.93 1.99 -4.52
C ALA A 68 -17.93 1.60 -3.41
N GLY A 69 -17.55 1.68 -2.13
CA GLY A 69 -18.42 1.37 -0.98
C GLY A 69 -18.50 -0.13 -0.64
N GLY A 70 -17.58 -0.95 -1.13
CA GLY A 70 -17.43 -2.37 -0.77
C GLY A 70 -16.53 -2.58 0.46
N PRO A 71 -16.63 -3.73 1.16
CA PRO A 71 -16.21 -3.91 2.56
C PRO A 71 -14.70 -3.70 2.83
N PRO A 72 -14.33 -3.26 4.06
CA PRO A 72 -14.27 -4.21 5.18
C PRO A 72 -15.03 -3.79 6.46
N ALA A 73 -15.97 -4.62 6.90
CA ALA A 73 -16.18 -4.89 8.32
C ALA A 73 -15.87 -6.38 8.51
N THR A 74 -14.76 -6.68 9.20
CA THR A 74 -14.30 -8.01 9.67
C THR A 74 -14.59 -9.17 8.73
N ALA A 75 -13.53 -9.69 8.07
CA ALA A 75 -13.60 -10.96 7.36
C ALA A 75 -14.12 -12.06 8.28
N SER A 76 -15.43 -12.31 8.22
CA SER A 76 -16.07 -13.49 8.80
C SER A 76 -15.58 -14.67 7.99
N ILE A 77 -14.54 -15.35 8.50
CA ILE A 77 -14.25 -16.73 8.14
C ILE A 77 -15.34 -17.57 8.81
N GLY A 78 -16.51 -17.60 8.16
CA GLY A 78 -17.64 -18.42 8.53
C GLY A 78 -18.14 -19.07 7.25
N GLY A 79 -17.82 -20.34 7.05
CA GLY A 79 -18.32 -21.08 5.91
C GLY A 79 -19.85 -21.17 5.96
N SER A 80 -20.51 -20.89 4.84
CA SER A 80 -21.54 -21.74 4.23
C SER A 80 -22.27 -20.95 3.14
N GLY A 81 -22.13 -21.42 1.90
CA GLY A 81 -23.02 -21.24 0.75
C GLY A 81 -23.68 -19.89 0.51
N ILE A 82 -23.14 -19.08 -0.41
CA ILE A 82 -23.95 -18.21 -1.25
C ILE A 82 -23.45 -18.32 -2.69
N LEU A 83 -24.20 -19.08 -3.50
CA LEU A 83 -24.10 -19.09 -4.95
C LEU A 83 -24.43 -17.68 -5.46
N HIS A 84 -23.51 -17.10 -6.23
CA HIS A 84 -23.75 -15.84 -6.93
C HIS A 84 -24.79 -16.09 -8.06
N PRO A 85 -25.87 -15.30 -8.17
CA PRO A 85 -26.95 -15.51 -9.16
C PRO A 85 -26.57 -15.21 -10.62
N ALA A 86 -25.28 -15.22 -10.98
CA ALA A 86 -24.81 -14.86 -12.34
C ALA A 86 -24.48 -16.06 -13.24
N LEU A 87 -24.78 -17.30 -12.83
CA LEU A 87 -24.55 -18.52 -13.63
C LEU A 87 -25.87 -19.22 -13.99
N GLY A 88 -26.88 -18.46 -14.44
CA GLY A 88 -28.18 -19.00 -14.86
C GLY A 88 -28.32 -19.33 -16.35
N HIS A 89 -27.29 -19.09 -17.19
CA HIS A 89 -27.47 -19.10 -18.66
C HIS A 89 -26.61 -20.11 -19.43
N LEU A 90 -26.00 -21.12 -18.79
CA LEU A 90 -25.14 -22.06 -19.51
C LEU A 90 -25.44 -23.54 -19.25
N LEU A 91 -26.71 -23.93 -19.16
CA LEU A 91 -27.16 -25.30 -19.44
C LEU A 91 -28.60 -25.23 -20.01
N ALA A 92 -28.69 -25.21 -21.34
CA ALA A 92 -29.88 -25.60 -22.10
C ALA A 92 -29.52 -26.83 -22.94
#